data_AF-A0A4Y7Q5Q1-F1
#
_entry.id   AF-A0A4Y7Q5Q1-F1
#
_cell.length_a   1.000
_cell.length_b   1.000
_cell.length_c   1.000
_cell.angle_alpha   90.00
_cell.angle_beta   90.00
_cell.angle_gamma   90.00
#
_symmetry.space_group_name_H-M   'P 1'
#
loop_
_entity.id
_entity.type
_entity.pdbx_description
1 polymer ?
#
loop_
_entity_poly.entity_id
_entity_poly.type
_entity_poly.pdbx_seq_one_letter_code
_entity_poly.pdbx_strand_id
1 'polypeptide(L)'
;MPKREPTPPPADDEPKYLTVNYPYPLHANMEIPEERKTLARWIACVMDQKDFFALYHKPTAPNMVIIEVARDSKNMEKLLGAHKWSEILRDPTEEEKKFESRVFYCVFNKGRDVQKAGERFLPFELSTRPSCGQILFR
;
A
#
# COMPACT_ATOMS: atom_id res chain seq x y z
N MET A 1 -25.40 4.24 -29.51
CA MET A 1 -25.02 4.03 -28.10
C MET A 1 -25.11 5.37 -27.38
N PRO A 2 -25.94 5.52 -26.35
CA PRO A 2 -25.98 6.75 -25.57
C PRO A 2 -24.57 7.02 -25.03
N LYS A 3 -24.04 8.20 -25.34
CA LYS A 3 -22.70 8.61 -24.90
C LYS A 3 -22.80 8.78 -23.38
N ARG A 4 -22.18 7.87 -22.63
CA ARG A 4 -22.16 7.95 -21.15
C ARG A 4 -21.70 9.35 -20.77
N GLU A 5 -22.45 9.99 -19.88
CA GLU A 5 -22.06 11.28 -19.33
C GLU A 5 -20.62 11.18 -18.79
N PRO A 6 -19.78 12.20 -19.02
CA PRO A 6 -18.42 12.21 -18.51
C PRO A 6 -18.46 11.96 -17.01
N THR A 7 -17.69 10.97 -16.54
CA THR A 7 -17.56 10.75 -15.09
C THR A 7 -17.04 12.05 -14.49
N PRO A 8 -17.68 12.59 -13.43
CA PRO A 8 -17.26 13.83 -12.81
C PRO A 8 -15.75 13.85 -12.56
N PRO A 9 -15.11 15.03 -12.59
CA PRO A 9 -13.77 15.18 -12.05
C PRO A 9 -13.75 14.64 -10.62
N PRO A 10 -12.58 14.17 -10.15
CA PRO A 10 -12.42 13.83 -8.75
C PRO A 10 -13.08 14.87 -7.83
N ALA A 11 -13.95 14.45 -6.92
CA ALA A 11 -14.35 15.35 -5.85
C ALA A 11 -13.10 15.74 -5.04
N ASP A 12 -13.10 16.91 -4.40
CA ASP A 12 -11.93 17.34 -3.61
C ASP A 12 -11.60 16.39 -2.45
N ASP A 13 -12.54 15.53 -2.09
CA ASP A 13 -12.42 14.48 -1.08
C ASP A 13 -11.80 13.17 -1.61
N GLU A 14 -11.37 13.09 -2.87
CA GLU A 14 -10.86 11.83 -3.43
C GLU A 14 -9.51 11.40 -2.83
N PRO A 15 -9.37 10.12 -2.48
CA PRO A 15 -8.15 9.58 -1.88
C PRO A 15 -6.98 9.55 -2.88
N LYS A 16 -5.76 9.50 -2.36
CA LYS A 16 -4.55 9.37 -3.18
C LYS A 16 -4.17 7.90 -3.32
N TYR A 17 -3.56 7.58 -4.45
CA TYR A 17 -3.03 6.25 -4.73
C TYR A 17 -1.51 6.29 -4.76
N LEU A 18 -0.89 5.33 -4.09
CA LEU A 18 0.55 5.11 -4.13
C LEU A 18 0.84 3.72 -4.66
N THR A 19 1.99 3.56 -5.30
CA THR A 19 2.48 2.27 -5.79
C THR A 19 3.64 1.82 -4.93
N VAL A 20 3.49 0.67 -4.29
CA VAL A 20 4.54 -0.05 -3.57
C VAL A 20 5.15 -1.06 -4.51
N ASN A 21 6.44 -0.88 -4.81
CA ASN A 21 7.26 -1.83 -5.54
C ASN A 21 8.10 -2.65 -4.56
N TYR A 22 8.16 -3.96 -4.77
CA TYR A 22 8.71 -4.94 -3.83
C TYR A 22 8.07 -4.81 -2.43
N PRO A 23 6.76 -5.09 -2.30
CA PRO A 23 6.07 -5.07 -1.01
C PRO A 23 6.73 -6.03 -0.02
N TYR A 24 6.77 -5.66 1.26
CA TYR A 24 7.12 -6.58 2.35
C TYR A 24 5.89 -7.42 2.74
N PRO A 25 6.01 -8.73 2.99
CA PRO A 25 7.23 -9.57 3.01
C PRO A 25 7.77 -9.96 1.61
N LEU A 26 8.99 -10.51 1.54
CA LEU A 26 9.57 -11.00 0.28
C LEU A 26 8.63 -12.01 -0.38
N HIS A 27 8.36 -11.83 -1.68
CA HIS A 27 7.41 -12.64 -2.44
C HIS A 27 5.97 -12.63 -1.90
N ALA A 28 5.54 -11.52 -1.27
CA ALA A 28 4.21 -11.42 -0.70
C ALA A 28 3.10 -11.76 -1.71
N ASN A 29 2.39 -12.83 -1.43
CA ASN A 29 1.16 -13.24 -2.04
C ASN A 29 -0.01 -12.50 -1.36
N MET A 30 -0.46 -11.44 -2.02
CA MET A 30 -1.60 -10.64 -1.57
C MET A 30 -2.92 -11.43 -1.54
N GLU A 31 -3.02 -12.66 -2.05
CA GLU A 31 -4.20 -13.49 -1.85
C GLU A 31 -4.28 -14.07 -0.43
N ILE A 32 -3.14 -14.22 0.24
CA ILE A 32 -3.02 -14.75 1.61
C ILE A 32 -3.36 -13.63 2.62
N PRO A 33 -4.40 -13.81 3.45
CA PRO A 33 -4.84 -12.76 4.40
C PRO A 33 -3.75 -12.31 5.37
N GLU A 34 -2.89 -13.22 5.84
CA GLU A 34 -1.83 -12.89 6.79
C GLU A 34 -0.73 -12.04 6.16
N GLU A 35 -0.34 -12.32 4.91
CA GLU A 35 0.67 -11.51 4.21
C GLU A 35 0.13 -10.12 3.86
N ARG A 36 -1.15 -10.02 3.48
CA ARG A 36 -1.84 -8.73 3.36
C ARG A 36 -1.80 -7.93 4.66
N LYS A 37 -2.09 -8.57 5.79
CA LYS A 37 -2.04 -7.93 7.10
C LYS A 37 -0.61 -7.47 7.43
N THR A 38 0.41 -8.26 7.10
CA THR A 38 1.80 -7.88 7.32
C THR A 38 2.18 -6.63 6.53
N LEU A 39 1.85 -6.58 5.23
CA LEU A 39 2.05 -5.38 4.41
C LEU A 39 1.28 -4.17 5.00
N ALA A 40 0.01 -4.39 5.34
CA ALA A 40 -0.85 -3.36 5.89
C ALA A 40 -0.33 -2.79 7.21
N ARG A 41 0.20 -3.65 8.08
CA ARG A 41 0.82 -3.25 9.36
C ARG A 41 2.09 -2.44 9.13
N TRP A 42 2.89 -2.79 8.12
CA TRP A 42 4.06 -1.99 7.76
C TRP A 42 3.68 -0.58 7.31
N ILE A 43 2.74 -0.47 6.38
CA ILE A 43 2.24 0.82 5.93
C ILE A 43 1.68 1.61 7.13
N ALA A 44 0.81 1.01 7.92
CA ALA A 44 0.21 1.62 9.11
C ALA A 44 1.19 1.90 10.27
N CYS A 45 2.46 1.52 10.15
CA CYS A 45 3.51 1.92 11.08
C CYS A 45 4.29 3.14 10.61
N VAL A 46 4.40 3.34 9.30
CA VAL A 46 5.03 4.52 8.72
C VAL A 46 4.05 5.70 8.65
N MET A 47 2.78 5.40 8.36
CA MET A 47 1.66 6.34 8.41
C MET A 47 0.66 5.97 9.49
N ASP A 48 -0.37 6.79 9.69
CA ASP A 48 -1.43 6.45 10.62
C ASP A 48 -2.41 5.44 9.99
N GLN A 49 -2.84 4.44 10.75
CA GLN A 49 -3.86 3.46 10.32
C GLN A 49 -5.13 4.12 9.72
N LYS A 50 -5.55 5.26 10.28
CA LYS A 50 -6.73 6.00 9.83
C LYS A 50 -6.59 6.56 8.41
N ASP A 51 -5.36 6.71 7.93
CA ASP A 51 -5.05 7.30 6.63
C ASP A 51 -4.86 6.24 5.55
N PHE A 52 -5.02 4.95 5.87
CA PHE A 52 -4.81 3.84 4.95
C PHE A 52 -6.12 3.08 4.74
N PHE A 53 -6.67 3.16 3.53
CA PHE A 53 -8.04 2.72 3.23
C PHE A 53 -8.11 1.36 2.55
N ALA A 54 -7.23 1.10 1.56
CA ALA A 54 -7.36 -0.11 0.75
C ALA A 54 -6.06 -0.58 0.10
N LEU A 55 -6.03 -1.86 -0.24
CA LEU A 55 -5.00 -2.52 -1.04
C LEU A 55 -5.58 -2.98 -2.38
N TYR A 56 -4.78 -2.81 -3.42
CA TYR A 56 -5.07 -3.19 -4.79
C TYR A 56 -3.90 -4.01 -5.31
N HIS A 57 -4.20 -5.20 -5.80
CA HIS A 57 -3.19 -6.15 -6.25
C HIS A 57 -3.51 -6.68 -7.64
N LYS A 58 -2.45 -6.77 -8.47
CA LYS A 58 -2.49 -7.40 -9.77
C LYS A 58 -1.78 -8.76 -9.72
N PRO A 59 -2.49 -9.87 -9.98
CA PRO A 59 -1.86 -11.20 -10.01
C PRO A 59 -0.73 -11.34 -11.03
N THR A 60 -0.79 -10.55 -12.12
CA THR A 60 0.25 -10.54 -13.17
C THR A 60 1.48 -9.73 -12.81
N ALA A 61 1.44 -8.93 -11.74
CA ALA A 61 2.55 -8.11 -11.25
C ALA A 61 2.66 -8.24 -9.72
N PRO A 62 3.08 -9.42 -9.20
CA PRO A 62 3.06 -9.70 -7.75
C PRO A 62 4.00 -8.79 -6.94
N ASN A 63 5.05 -8.27 -7.57
CA ASN A 63 5.98 -7.35 -6.93
C ASN A 63 5.46 -5.91 -6.87
N MET A 64 4.22 -5.65 -7.29
CA MET A 64 3.63 -4.32 -7.29
C MET A 64 2.24 -4.34 -6.65
N VAL A 65 2.03 -3.43 -5.72
CA VAL A 65 0.76 -3.25 -5.02
C VAL A 65 0.41 -1.78 -5.04
N ILE A 66 -0.85 -1.47 -5.32
CA ILE A 66 -1.37 -0.10 -5.22
C ILE A 66 -2.09 0.02 -3.89
N ILE A 67 -1.88 1.14 -3.22
CA ILE A 67 -2.46 1.43 -1.92
C ILE A 67 -3.28 2.72 -2.00
N GLU A 68 -4.41 2.74 -1.34
CA GLU A 68 -5.27 3.91 -1.24
C GLU A 68 -5.11 4.55 0.13
N VAL A 69 -4.81 5.84 0.13
CA VAL A 69 -4.49 6.61 1.32
C VAL A 69 -5.25 7.93 1.35
N ALA A 70 -5.47 8.45 2.56
CA ALA A 70 -6.11 9.75 2.76
C ALA A 70 -5.32 10.87 2.07
N ARG A 71 -6.02 11.71 1.33
CA ARG A 71 -5.42 12.83 0.57
C ARG A 71 -4.63 13.78 1.46
N ASP A 72 -5.14 14.03 2.67
CA ASP A 72 -4.63 14.97 3.67
C ASP A 72 -3.71 14.31 4.70
N SER A 73 -3.27 13.06 4.45
CA SER A 73 -2.32 12.40 5.34
C SER A 73 -1.01 13.19 5.38
N LYS A 74 -0.70 13.76 6.55
CA LYS A 74 0.57 14.45 6.82
C LYS A 74 1.77 13.50 6.82
N ASN A 75 1.52 12.20 6.89
CA ASN A 75 2.55 11.16 6.94
C ASN A 75 2.74 10.45 5.60
N MET A 76 2.00 10.83 4.54
CA MET A 76 2.17 10.27 3.20
C MET A 76 3.61 10.44 2.68
N GLU A 77 4.22 11.60 2.93
CA GLU A 77 5.59 11.89 2.49
C GLU A 77 6.64 10.99 3.17
N LYS A 78 6.38 10.53 4.39
CA LYS A 78 7.25 9.58 5.10
C LYS A 78 7.23 8.19 4.48
N LEU A 79 6.13 7.84 3.81
CA LEU A 79 6.01 6.57 3.12
C LEU A 79 6.72 6.60 1.76
N LEU A 80 6.86 7.76 1.12
CA LEU A 80 7.53 7.87 -0.18
C LEU A 80 9.02 7.54 -0.09
N GLY A 81 9.56 6.98 -1.17
CA GLY A 81 10.97 6.63 -1.28
C GLY A 81 11.27 5.18 -0.93
N ALA A 82 12.54 4.90 -0.64
CA ALA A 82 13.04 3.55 -0.37
C ALA A 82 13.06 3.26 1.14
N HIS A 83 12.50 2.11 1.51
CA HIS A 83 12.46 1.58 2.87
C HIS A 83 13.34 0.34 2.92
N LYS A 84 14.59 0.51 3.34
CA LYS A 84 15.51 -0.62 3.49
C LYS A 84 15.07 -1.49 4.64
N TRP A 85 14.88 -2.78 4.37
CA TRP A 85 14.40 -3.72 5.37
C TRP A 85 15.41 -3.92 6.51
N SER A 86 16.70 -3.72 6.23
CA SER A 86 17.75 -3.66 7.25
C SER A 86 17.60 -2.51 8.26
N GLU A 87 16.90 -1.44 7.90
CA GLU A 87 16.69 -0.25 8.74
C GLU A 87 15.32 -0.27 9.41
N ILE A 88 14.31 -0.85 8.73
CA ILE A 88 12.92 -0.85 9.21
C ILE A 88 12.50 -2.14 9.91
N LEU A 89 13.18 -3.28 9.75
CA LEU A 89 12.79 -4.50 10.47
C LEU A 89 13.57 -4.59 11.78
N ARG A 90 12.90 -5.09 12.83
CA ARG A 90 13.54 -5.26 14.14
C ARG A 90 14.64 -6.34 14.14
N ASP A 91 14.40 -7.43 13.41
CA ASP A 91 15.33 -8.57 13.28
C ASP A 91 15.29 -9.14 11.85
N PRO A 92 15.87 -8.42 10.86
CA PRO A 92 15.89 -8.85 9.47
C PRO A 92 16.85 -10.02 9.26
N THR A 93 16.44 -11.00 8.46
CA THR A 93 17.32 -12.07 7.97
C THR A 93 18.41 -11.52 7.04
N GLU A 94 19.50 -12.28 6.85
CA GLU A 94 20.59 -11.90 5.93
C GLU A 94 20.13 -11.70 4.48
N GLU A 95 19.04 -12.37 4.09
CA GLU A 95 18.39 -12.17 2.81
C GLU A 95 17.62 -10.85 2.77
N GLU A 96 16.73 -10.62 3.76
CA GLU A 96 15.94 -9.40 3.87
C GLU A 96 16.79 -8.13 3.93
N LYS A 97 17.97 -8.17 4.58
CA LYS A 97 18.88 -7.02 4.65
C LYS A 97 19.32 -6.47 3.28
N LYS A 98 19.22 -7.27 2.22
CA LYS A 98 19.60 -6.89 0.85
C LYS A 98 18.46 -6.24 0.07
N PHE A 99 17.25 -6.28 0.61
CA PHE A 99 16.04 -5.81 -0.07
C PHE A 99 15.51 -4.52 0.55
N GLU A 100 14.70 -3.83 -0.25
CA GLU A 100 14.01 -2.60 0.13
C GLU A 100 12.66 -2.54 -0.57
N SER A 101 11.67 -1.96 0.11
CA SER A 101 10.39 -1.61 -0.50
C SER A 101 10.43 -0.17 -0.96
N ARG A 102 10.02 0.09 -2.21
CA ARG A 102 10.01 1.45 -2.75
C ARG A 102 8.59 1.93 -2.99
N VAL A 103 8.25 3.10 -2.49
CA VAL A 103 6.92 3.68 -2.65
C VAL A 103 7.00 4.93 -3.53
N PHE A 104 6.14 4.96 -4.53
CA PHE A 104 6.04 6.04 -5.51
C PHE A 104 4.61 6.56 -5.60
N TYR A 105 4.44 7.75 -6.17
CA TYR A 105 3.14 8.21 -6.60
C TYR A 105 2.58 7.28 -7.68
N CYS A 106 1.30 6.92 -7.55
CA CYS A 106 0.63 6.17 -8.59
C CYS A 106 0.30 7.09 -9.78
N VAL A 107 0.24 6.51 -10.98
CA VAL A 107 -0.24 7.19 -12.18
C VAL A 107 -1.78 7.35 -12.15
N PHE A 108 -2.46 6.53 -11.36
CA PHE A 108 -3.91 6.58 -11.23
C PHE A 108 -4.34 7.54 -10.12
N ASN A 109 -5.39 8.32 -10.43
CA ASN A 109 -5.90 9.34 -9.54
C ASN A 109 -7.31 9.02 -9.04
N LYS A 110 -7.91 7.91 -9.54
CA LYS A 110 -9.28 7.49 -9.30
C LYS A 110 -9.33 5.98 -9.06
N GLY A 111 -10.06 5.54 -8.05
CA GLY A 111 -10.24 4.10 -7.77
C GLY A 111 -10.86 3.33 -8.93
N ARG A 112 -11.69 4.00 -9.75
CA ARG A 112 -12.26 3.42 -10.97
C ARG A 112 -11.20 3.05 -12.01
N ASP A 113 -10.14 3.84 -12.13
CA ASP A 113 -9.08 3.61 -13.11
C ASP A 113 -8.15 2.50 -12.64
N VAL A 114 -7.91 2.42 -11.32
CA VAL A 114 -7.21 1.30 -10.67
C VAL A 114 -7.95 -0.03 -10.95
N GLN A 115 -9.26 -0.08 -10.72
CA GLN A 115 -10.08 -1.28 -11.01
C GLN A 115 -10.07 -1.66 -12.49
N LYS A 116 -10.16 -0.68 -13.40
CA LYS A 116 -10.09 -0.92 -14.85
C LYS A 116 -8.74 -1.44 -15.31
N ALA A 117 -7.65 -1.11 -14.63
CA ALA A 117 -6.32 -1.61 -14.92
C ALA A 117 -6.14 -3.11 -14.59
N GLY A 118 -7.18 -3.76 -14.06
CA GLY A 118 -7.18 -5.17 -13.70
C GLY A 118 -6.69 -5.42 -12.28
N GLU A 119 -6.64 -4.39 -11.44
CA GLU A 119 -6.28 -4.50 -10.03
C GLU A 119 -7.47 -5.03 -9.23
N ARG A 120 -7.23 -6.09 -8.45
CA ARG A 120 -8.23 -6.65 -7.54
C ARG A 120 -8.21 -5.86 -6.25
N PHE A 121 -9.37 -5.29 -5.89
CA PHE A 121 -9.58 -4.71 -4.57
C PHE A 121 -9.53 -5.80 -3.51
N LEU A 122 -8.70 -5.61 -2.49
CA LEU A 122 -8.55 -6.53 -1.38
C LEU A 122 -8.86 -5.78 -0.07
N PRO A 123 -10.06 -6.00 0.50
CA PRO A 123 -10.36 -5.46 1.82
C PRO A 123 -9.43 -6.10 2.85
N PHE A 124 -8.95 -5.29 3.79
CA PHE A 124 -8.24 -5.77 4.97
C PHE A 124 -8.79 -5.03 6.18
N GLU A 125 -9.02 -5.78 7.27
CA GLU A 125 -9.39 -5.19 8.55
C GLU A 125 -8.15 -5.17 9.45
N LEU A 126 -7.69 -3.98 9.81
CA LEU A 126 -6.76 -3.79 10.92
C LEU A 126 -7.61 -3.69 12.21
N SER A 127 -7.95 -4.83 12.82
CA SER A 127 -8.80 -4.88 14.01
C SER A 127 -8.17 -4.24 15.26
N THR A 128 -6.85 -4.02 15.24
CA THR A 128 -6.09 -3.37 16.30
C THR A 128 -5.02 -2.47 15.70
N ARG A 129 -4.72 -1.33 16.36
CA ARG A 129 -3.53 -0.54 16.02
C ARG A 129 -2.32 -1.46 16.14
N PRO A 130 -1.58 -1.70 15.05
CA PRO A 130 -0.38 -2.51 15.16
C PRO A 130 0.56 -1.81 16.14
N SER A 131 0.98 -2.49 17.20
CA SER A 131 2.09 -2.01 18.00
C SER A 131 3.33 -2.12 17.11
N CYS A 132 3.83 -0.98 16.63
CA CYS A 132 4.98 -0.97 15.72
C CYS A 132 6.22 -1.66 16.30
N GLY A 133 6.31 -1.77 17.63
CA GLY A 133 7.36 -2.51 18.33
C GLY A 133 7.38 -4.04 18.13
N GLN A 134 6.35 -4.65 17.54
CA GLN A 134 6.34 -6.11 17.28
C GLN A 134 6.93 -6.51 15.92
N ILE A 135 7.06 -5.61 14.95
CA ILE A 135 7.56 -5.97 13.60
C ILE A 135 8.66 -4.98 13.13
N LEU A 136 8.57 -3.68 13.46
CA LEU A 136 9.17 -2.65 12.61
C LEU A 136 10.01 -1.57 13.29
N PHE A 137 10.12 -1.52 14.61
CA PHE A 137 10.98 -0.51 15.24
C PHE A 137 11.71 -1.05 16.46
N ARG A 138 12.98 -0.64 16.54
CA ARG A 138 13.89 -0.87 17.65
C ARG A 138 13.69 0.16 18.75
#